data_AF-A0A341CL44-F1
#
_entry.id   AF-A0A341CL44-F1
#
_cell.length_a   1.000
_cell.length_b   1.000
_cell.length_c   1.000
_cell.angle_alpha   90.00
_cell.angle_beta   90.00
_cell.angle_gamma   90.00
#
_symmetry.space_group_name_H-M   'P 1'
#
loop_
_entity.id
_entity.type
_entity.pdbx_description
1 polymer ?
#
loop_
_entity_poly.entity_id
_entity_poly.type
_entity_poly.pdbx_seq_one_letter_code
_entity_poly.pdbx_strand_id
1 'polypeptide(L)'
;SVFPGHDGIHGIKYDRTWLMSSIQRQCSVPFTPVDFHFVKNEARFFVQEASTASALMDVSYKIRDEESQEIPVFVRPSAVPYSVRYKLKPEEMEQLKLTLIKRFDVSKLALDLQRLYVDPDLVGYDIDIILNRRSCMTATLQVIEKYFPELLSLNLSTNKLYQLDGLSDIIQMAPTVKILNLSKNELTSMRELSKMRGLKLEELWLQENPLCDTFPDQSTYVRSV
;
A
#
# COMPACT_ATOMS: atom_id res chain seq x y z
N SER A 1 12.70 22.80 -1.96
CA SER A 1 13.31 21.49 -1.64
C SER A 1 13.46 20.72 -2.93
N VAL A 2 14.69 20.56 -3.43
CA VAL A 2 14.96 19.73 -4.61
C VAL A 2 14.95 18.30 -4.08
N PHE A 3 13.80 17.63 -4.11
CA PHE A 3 13.80 16.17 -3.97
C PHE A 3 14.37 15.64 -5.27
N PRO A 4 15.24 14.63 -5.25
CA PRO A 4 15.37 13.75 -6.40
C PRO A 4 14.60 12.45 -6.21
N GLY A 5 13.48 12.28 -6.92
CA GLY A 5 12.92 10.99 -7.32
C GLY A 5 12.92 10.73 -8.84
N HIS A 6 13.66 9.71 -9.27
CA HIS A 6 13.17 8.68 -10.20
C HIS A 6 14.27 7.62 -10.28
N ASP A 7 14.19 6.67 -9.38
CA ASP A 7 15.14 5.59 -9.25
C ASP A 7 14.43 4.37 -9.82
N GLY A 8 14.84 3.93 -11.01
CA GLY A 8 14.32 2.72 -11.63
C GLY A 8 15.38 1.64 -11.60
N ILE A 9 15.31 0.74 -10.61
CA ILE A 9 16.19 -0.44 -10.57
C ILE A 9 15.44 -1.61 -11.21
N HIS A 10 15.99 -2.29 -12.22
CA HIS A 10 15.44 -3.56 -12.72
C HIS A 10 15.19 -4.54 -11.56
N GLY A 11 13.96 -4.63 -11.03
CA GLY A 11 13.73 -4.93 -9.62
C GLY A 11 12.67 -5.99 -9.30
N ILE A 12 11.82 -6.42 -10.24
CA ILE A 12 10.81 -7.47 -9.95
C ILE A 12 11.44 -8.79 -9.46
N LYS A 13 12.73 -9.02 -9.75
CA LYS A 13 13.46 -10.23 -9.33
C LYS A 13 13.98 -10.17 -7.89
N TYR A 14 14.04 -9.01 -7.24
CA TYR A 14 14.74 -8.84 -5.96
C TYR A 14 13.80 -8.52 -4.81
N ASP A 15 14.00 -9.18 -3.67
CA ASP A 15 13.30 -8.89 -2.43
C ASP A 15 13.60 -7.46 -1.95
N ARG A 16 12.56 -6.76 -1.43
CA ARG A 16 12.67 -5.39 -0.92
C ARG A 16 13.74 -5.29 0.17
N THR A 17 13.74 -6.21 1.13
CA THR A 17 14.65 -6.19 2.27
C THR A 17 16.08 -6.38 1.81
N TRP A 18 16.29 -7.34 0.91
CA TRP A 18 17.59 -7.56 0.29
C TRP A 18 18.08 -6.30 -0.45
N LEU A 19 17.26 -5.72 -1.32
CA LEU A 19 17.64 -4.56 -2.12
C LEU A 19 17.99 -3.36 -1.23
N MET A 20 17.16 -3.05 -0.23
CA MET A 20 17.41 -1.95 0.70
C MET A 20 18.67 -2.19 1.54
N SER A 21 18.89 -3.41 2.02
CA SER A 21 20.10 -3.75 2.78
C SER A 21 21.37 -3.64 1.93
N SER A 22 21.30 -4.04 0.67
CA SER A 22 22.41 -3.96 -0.29
C SER A 22 22.77 -2.54 -0.64
N ILE A 23 21.77 -1.68 -0.87
CA ILE A 23 22.00 -0.24 -1.10
C ILE A 23 22.59 0.41 0.17
N GLN A 24 22.02 0.17 1.34
CA GLN A 24 22.48 0.79 2.59
C GLN A 24 23.93 0.43 2.95
N ARG A 25 24.38 -0.79 2.62
CA ARG A 25 25.75 -1.24 2.86
C ARG A 25 26.80 -0.52 2.00
N GLN A 26 26.41 -0.06 0.80
CA GLN A 26 27.29 0.64 -0.13
C GLN A 26 27.14 2.17 -0.03
N CYS A 27 26.00 2.65 0.48
CA CYS A 27 25.75 4.06 0.66
C CYS A 27 26.57 4.61 1.84
N SER A 28 27.24 5.74 1.64
CA SER A 28 28.03 6.40 2.69
C SER A 28 27.19 7.04 3.79
N VAL A 29 25.89 7.24 3.53
CA VAL A 29 24.95 7.87 4.46
C VAL A 29 23.79 6.93 4.80
N PRO A 30 23.28 6.96 6.04
CA PRO A 30 22.02 6.31 6.35
C PRO A 30 20.89 7.00 5.59
N PHE A 31 19.97 6.22 5.03
CA PHE A 31 18.77 6.76 4.40
C PHE A 31 17.53 5.96 4.80
N THR A 32 16.38 6.62 4.74
CA THR A 32 15.09 5.97 4.93
C THR A 32 14.32 6.05 3.61
N PRO A 33 14.08 4.93 2.93
CA PRO A 33 13.31 4.93 1.69
C PRO A 33 11.85 5.26 2.01
N VAL A 34 11.30 6.25 1.30
CA VAL A 34 9.92 6.69 1.41
C VAL A 34 9.14 6.20 0.20
N ASP A 35 7.91 5.70 0.42
CA ASP A 35 7.01 5.24 -0.64
C ASP A 35 7.69 4.22 -1.58
N PHE A 36 8.32 3.19 -1.00
CA PHE A 36 8.94 2.13 -1.79
C PHE A 36 7.85 1.31 -2.50
N HIS A 37 7.91 1.20 -3.82
CA HIS A 37 6.98 0.42 -4.62
C HIS A 37 7.61 -0.04 -5.93
N PHE A 38 7.01 -1.05 -6.56
CA PHE A 38 7.42 -1.50 -7.88
C PHE A 38 6.52 -0.90 -8.97
N VAL A 39 7.12 -0.33 -10.02
CA VAL A 39 6.41 0.15 -11.22
C VAL A 39 7.00 -0.55 -12.43
N LYS A 40 6.23 -1.44 -13.07
CA LYS A 40 6.77 -2.37 -14.07
C LYS A 40 7.95 -3.13 -13.46
N ASN A 41 9.02 -3.35 -14.22
CA ASN A 41 10.23 -4.00 -13.73
C ASN A 41 11.12 -3.08 -12.89
N GLU A 42 10.63 -1.99 -12.29
CA GLU A 42 11.47 -1.03 -11.57
C GLU A 42 11.10 -0.92 -10.09
N ALA A 43 12.08 -1.07 -9.19
CA ALA A 43 11.94 -0.68 -7.78
C ALA A 43 12.13 0.83 -7.66
N ARG A 44 11.17 1.53 -7.06
CA ARG A 44 11.17 2.99 -6.89
C ARG A 44 10.94 3.37 -5.44
N PHE A 45 11.64 4.40 -4.97
CA PHE A 45 11.41 5.03 -3.68
C PHE A 45 11.88 6.50 -3.74
N PHE A 46 11.63 7.23 -2.66
CA PHE A 46 12.07 8.61 -2.50
C PHE A 46 12.97 8.74 -1.28
N VAL A 47 13.89 9.70 -1.32
CA VAL A 47 14.69 10.10 -0.17
C VAL A 47 14.52 11.58 0.12
N GLN A 48 14.76 11.94 1.38
CA GLN A 48 14.83 13.33 1.79
C GLN A 48 16.27 13.84 1.58
N GLU A 49 16.36 15.09 1.16
CA GLU A 49 17.62 15.84 1.01
C GLU A 49 18.46 15.46 -0.21
N ALA A 50 19.07 16.49 -0.83
CA ALA A 50 19.91 16.31 -2.01
C ALA A 50 21.25 15.61 -1.69
N SER A 51 21.74 15.75 -0.46
CA SER A 51 22.93 15.06 0.06
C SER A 51 22.74 13.53 0.03
N THR A 52 21.61 13.05 0.55
CA THR A 52 21.24 11.62 0.53
C THR A 52 21.12 11.10 -0.90
N ALA A 53 20.45 11.86 -1.76
CA ALA A 53 20.29 11.51 -3.16
C ALA A 53 21.64 11.44 -3.92
N SER A 54 22.57 12.36 -3.63
CA SER A 54 23.92 12.33 -4.19
C SER A 54 24.69 11.09 -3.74
N ALA A 55 24.61 10.74 -2.46
CA ALA A 55 25.26 9.54 -1.94
C ALA A 55 24.69 8.24 -2.55
N LEU A 56 23.38 8.21 -2.85
CA LEU A 56 22.76 7.09 -3.56
C LEU A 56 23.23 6.99 -5.02
N MET A 57 23.48 8.12 -5.69
CA MET A 57 24.03 8.11 -7.04
C MET A 57 25.42 7.44 -7.08
N ASP A 58 26.23 7.67 -6.05
CA ASP A 58 27.56 7.04 -5.91
C ASP A 58 27.48 5.52 -5.67
N VAL A 59 26.32 4.97 -5.33
CA VAL A 59 26.10 3.51 -5.16
C VAL A 59 25.88 2.82 -6.50
N SER A 60 25.53 3.56 -7.56
CA SER A 60 25.24 2.96 -8.87
C SER A 60 26.38 2.07 -9.34
N TYR A 61 26.05 0.88 -9.84
CA TYR A 61 26.98 -0.16 -10.30
C TYR A 61 27.89 -0.79 -9.22
N LYS A 62 27.81 -0.38 -7.95
CA LYS A 62 28.55 -1.02 -6.84
C LYS A 62 27.85 -2.24 -6.26
N ILE A 63 26.56 -2.39 -6.53
CA ILE A 63 25.77 -3.55 -6.09
C ILE A 63 25.76 -4.58 -7.21
N ARG A 64 26.05 -5.82 -6.85
CA ARG A 64 25.99 -6.98 -7.75
C ARG A 64 24.96 -7.97 -7.23
N ASP A 65 24.20 -8.55 -8.14
CA ASP A 65 23.25 -9.62 -7.81
C ASP A 65 23.94 -11.00 -7.77
N GLU A 66 23.15 -12.06 -7.55
CA GLU A 66 23.63 -13.44 -7.50
C GLU A 66 24.23 -13.92 -8.83
N GLU A 67 23.84 -13.31 -9.95
CA GLU A 67 24.37 -13.58 -11.29
C GLU A 67 25.57 -12.67 -11.63
N SER A 68 26.08 -11.92 -10.64
CA SER A 68 27.14 -10.91 -10.78
C SER A 68 26.82 -9.75 -11.72
N GLN A 69 25.54 -9.53 -12.02
CA GLN A 69 25.05 -8.40 -12.79
C GLN A 69 25.03 -7.14 -11.91
N GLU A 70 25.57 -6.04 -12.44
CA GLU A 70 25.59 -4.76 -11.76
C GLU A 70 24.20 -4.11 -11.78
N ILE A 71 23.80 -3.60 -10.63
CA ILE A 71 22.50 -2.96 -10.45
C ILE A 71 22.67 -1.44 -10.61
N PRO A 72 22.08 -0.82 -11.65
CA PRO A 72 22.14 0.63 -11.83
C PRO A 72 21.20 1.33 -10.84
N VAL A 73 21.66 2.44 -10.25
CA VAL A 73 20.84 3.34 -9.43
C VAL A 73 20.75 4.67 -10.16
N PHE A 74 19.53 5.08 -10.49
CA PHE A 74 19.27 6.39 -11.13
C PHE A 74 18.72 7.33 -10.09
N VAL A 75 19.03 8.62 -10.16
CA VAL A 75 18.55 9.65 -9.22
C VAL A 75 18.11 10.85 -10.04
N ARG A 76 16.92 11.41 -9.80
CA ARG A 76 16.39 12.57 -10.58
C ARG A 76 15.51 13.48 -9.75
N PRO A 77 15.56 14.82 -9.85
CA PRO A 77 14.62 15.71 -9.18
C PRO A 77 13.11 15.30 -9.26
N SER A 78 12.36 15.30 -8.15
CA SER A 78 10.90 15.08 -8.07
C SER A 78 10.20 16.14 -7.21
N ALA A 79 8.86 16.16 -7.27
CA ALA A 79 8.05 16.80 -6.25
C ALA A 79 8.03 15.96 -4.96
N VAL A 80 7.59 16.56 -3.85
CA VAL A 80 7.30 15.82 -2.60
C VAL A 80 6.30 14.70 -2.94
N PRO A 81 6.58 13.44 -2.57
CA PRO A 81 5.66 12.33 -2.79
C PRO A 81 4.31 12.59 -2.14
N TYR A 82 3.22 12.13 -2.77
CA TYR A 82 1.88 12.27 -2.18
C TYR A 82 1.78 11.63 -0.80
N SER A 83 2.48 10.51 -0.57
CA SER A 83 2.62 9.83 0.73
C SER A 83 3.21 10.71 1.85
N VAL A 84 4.08 11.67 1.50
CA VAL A 84 4.64 12.65 2.44
C VAL A 84 3.77 13.89 2.55
N ARG A 85 3.22 14.34 1.41
CA ARG A 85 2.40 15.56 1.34
C ARG A 85 1.05 15.41 2.04
N TYR A 86 0.47 14.21 2.00
CA TYR A 86 -0.81 13.87 2.63
C TYR A 86 -0.61 12.89 3.79
N LYS A 87 0.40 13.16 4.62
CA LYS A 87 0.56 12.47 5.89
C LYS A 87 -0.44 13.07 6.89
N LEU A 88 -1.29 12.23 7.45
CA LEU A 88 -2.22 12.65 8.50
C LEU A 88 -1.43 13.18 9.69
N LYS A 89 -1.92 14.29 10.27
CA LYS A 89 -1.39 14.84 11.51
C LYS A 89 -1.63 13.86 12.67
N PRO A 90 -0.86 13.95 13.76
CA PRO A 90 -1.06 13.08 14.93
C PRO A 90 -2.50 13.11 15.47
N GLU A 91 -3.15 14.28 15.45
CA GLU A 91 -4.54 14.44 15.91
C GLU A 91 -5.53 13.75 14.96
N GLU A 92 -5.28 13.82 13.66
CA GLU A 92 -6.09 13.15 12.64
C GLU A 92 -5.91 11.62 12.71
N MET A 93 -4.69 11.14 12.99
CA MET A 93 -4.40 9.73 13.23
C MET A 93 -5.13 9.21 14.47
N GLU A 94 -5.17 10.00 15.55
CA GLU A 94 -5.89 9.64 16.77
C GLU A 94 -7.41 9.57 16.50
N GLN A 95 -7.96 10.52 15.75
CA GLN A 95 -9.38 10.50 15.40
C GLN A 95 -9.74 9.34 14.44
N LEU A 96 -8.87 9.02 13.48
CA LEU A 96 -8.99 7.83 12.66
C LEU A 96 -9.02 6.56 13.53
N LYS A 97 -8.11 6.45 14.51
CA LYS A 97 -8.10 5.33 15.46
C LYS A 97 -9.41 5.21 16.22
N LEU A 98 -9.91 6.29 16.81
CA LEU A 98 -11.17 6.28 17.56
C LEU A 98 -12.36 5.85 16.69
N THR A 99 -12.41 6.36 15.46
CA THR A 99 -13.43 5.98 14.47
C THR A 99 -13.38 4.48 14.16
N LEU A 100 -12.19 3.93 13.96
CA LEU A 100 -12.00 2.50 13.69
C LEU A 100 -12.39 1.63 14.89
N ILE A 101 -12.07 2.04 16.12
CA ILE A 101 -12.47 1.34 17.34
C ILE A 101 -14.01 1.26 17.45
N LYS A 102 -14.70 2.37 17.16
CA LYS A 102 -16.17 2.42 17.17
C LYS A 102 -16.81 1.50 16.12
N ARG A 103 -16.12 1.29 15.00
CA ARG A 103 -16.56 0.44 13.87
C ARG A 103 -16.13 -1.02 13.99
N PHE A 104 -15.46 -1.40 15.09
CA PHE A 104 -14.98 -2.75 15.31
C PHE A 104 -15.98 -3.59 16.10
N ASP A 105 -16.38 -4.74 15.53
CA ASP A 105 -17.17 -5.77 16.20
C ASP A 105 -16.22 -6.80 16.83
N VAL A 106 -16.06 -6.70 18.15
CA VAL A 106 -15.20 -7.59 18.96
C VAL A 106 -15.66 -9.05 18.88
N SER A 107 -16.97 -9.31 18.74
CA SER A 107 -17.50 -10.68 18.75
C SER A 107 -17.12 -11.47 17.50
N LYS A 108 -16.93 -10.77 16.38
CA LYS A 108 -16.56 -11.34 15.08
C LYS A 108 -15.12 -11.05 14.69
N LEU A 109 -14.42 -10.25 15.48
CA LEU A 109 -13.13 -9.66 15.13
C LEU A 109 -13.20 -9.02 13.73
N ALA A 110 -14.23 -8.20 13.52
CA ALA A 110 -14.59 -7.65 12.22
C ALA A 110 -14.56 -6.12 12.25
N LEU A 111 -13.90 -5.50 11.28
CA LEU A 111 -13.79 -4.05 11.15
C LEU A 111 -14.59 -3.56 9.94
N ASP A 112 -15.57 -2.69 10.20
CA ASP A 112 -16.43 -2.14 9.15
C ASP A 112 -15.98 -0.75 8.67
N LEU A 113 -15.26 -0.71 7.54
CA LEU A 113 -14.82 0.52 6.89
C LEU A 113 -15.69 0.88 5.68
N GLN A 114 -16.92 0.36 5.60
CA GLN A 114 -17.84 0.75 4.55
C GLN A 114 -18.06 2.27 4.57
N ARG A 115 -17.90 2.90 3.39
CA ARG A 115 -18.10 4.34 3.17
C ARG A 115 -17.35 5.22 4.19
N LEU A 116 -16.11 4.89 4.51
CA LEU A 116 -15.35 5.57 5.57
C LEU A 116 -15.23 7.08 5.34
N TYR A 117 -15.14 7.52 4.09
CA TYR A 117 -15.04 8.94 3.70
C TYR A 117 -16.24 9.81 4.08
N VAL A 118 -17.38 9.22 4.49
CA VAL A 118 -18.56 9.94 5.00
C VAL A 118 -18.87 9.59 6.46
N ASP A 119 -17.92 9.02 7.20
CA ASP A 119 -18.15 8.77 8.61
C ASP A 119 -18.38 10.10 9.37
N PRO A 120 -19.45 10.23 10.17
CA PRO A 120 -19.74 11.45 10.90
C PRO A 120 -18.62 11.92 11.84
N ASP A 121 -17.87 11.00 12.44
CA ASP A 121 -16.78 11.31 13.38
C ASP A 121 -15.50 11.76 12.64
N LEU A 122 -15.39 11.52 11.33
CA LEU A 122 -14.32 12.05 10.49
C LEU A 122 -14.74 13.37 9.83
N VAL A 123 -15.92 13.40 9.23
CA VAL A 123 -16.49 14.60 8.60
C VAL A 123 -16.68 15.72 9.62
N GLY A 124 -17.14 15.41 10.83
CA GLY A 124 -17.33 16.38 11.89
C GLY A 124 -16.05 17.08 12.36
N TYR A 125 -14.89 16.46 12.10
CA TYR A 125 -13.57 17.00 12.42
C TYR A 125 -12.82 17.52 11.17
N ASP A 126 -13.49 17.61 10.02
CA ASP A 126 -12.91 18.02 8.73
C ASP A 126 -11.74 17.11 8.28
N ILE A 127 -11.88 15.80 8.52
CA ILE A 127 -10.85 14.80 8.20
C ILE A 127 -11.30 13.97 6.99
N ASP A 128 -10.62 14.18 5.86
CA ASP A 128 -10.85 13.44 4.63
C ASP A 128 -10.07 12.12 4.56
N ILE A 129 -10.72 11.01 4.91
CA ILE A 129 -10.17 9.66 4.73
C ILE A 129 -10.69 9.02 3.45
N ILE A 130 -9.97 9.26 2.34
CA ILE A 130 -10.28 8.68 1.03
C ILE A 130 -9.39 7.46 0.80
N LEU A 131 -9.92 6.26 1.04
CA LEU A 131 -9.15 5.01 1.01
C LEU A 131 -8.53 4.67 -0.36
N ASN A 132 -9.02 5.28 -1.44
CA ASN A 132 -8.39 5.16 -2.74
C ASN A 132 -7.04 5.92 -2.83
N ARG A 133 -6.75 6.85 -1.91
CA ARG A 133 -5.44 7.49 -1.79
C ARG A 133 -4.50 6.59 -0.98
N ARG A 134 -3.32 6.27 -1.52
CA ARG A 134 -2.33 5.42 -0.85
C ARG A 134 -2.01 5.90 0.57
N SER A 135 -1.82 7.21 0.79
CA SER A 135 -1.51 7.73 2.13
C SER A 135 -2.60 7.45 3.16
N CYS A 136 -3.88 7.62 2.78
CA CYS A 136 -5.02 7.30 3.64
C CYS A 136 -5.09 5.79 3.89
N MET A 137 -4.94 4.95 2.86
CA MET A 137 -4.95 3.50 3.03
C MET A 137 -3.81 3.02 3.94
N THR A 138 -2.58 3.51 3.74
CA THR A 138 -1.43 3.19 4.59
C THR A 138 -1.70 3.60 6.04
N ALA A 139 -2.23 4.81 6.29
CA ALA A 139 -2.58 5.25 7.63
C ALA A 139 -3.65 4.35 8.28
N THR A 140 -4.68 3.96 7.52
CA THR A 140 -5.70 3.01 7.97
C THR A 140 -5.09 1.65 8.31
N LEU A 141 -4.21 1.11 7.46
CA LEU A 141 -3.53 -0.17 7.74
C LEU A 141 -2.60 -0.08 8.94
N GLN A 142 -1.93 1.06 9.18
CA GLN A 142 -1.09 1.28 10.37
C GLN A 142 -1.92 1.24 11.66
N VAL A 143 -3.13 1.79 11.64
CA VAL A 143 -4.06 1.68 12.75
C VAL A 143 -4.51 0.23 12.92
N ILE A 144 -4.82 -0.47 11.82
CA ILE A 144 -5.20 -1.90 11.86
C ILE A 144 -4.11 -2.76 12.50
N GLU A 145 -2.89 -2.69 11.99
CA GLU A 145 -1.73 -3.44 12.47
C GLU A 145 -1.51 -3.26 13.97
N LYS A 146 -1.61 -2.01 14.44
CA LYS A 146 -1.28 -1.67 15.82
C LYS A 146 -2.39 -2.00 16.82
N TYR A 147 -3.65 -1.83 16.44
CA TYR A 147 -4.78 -1.88 17.38
C TYR A 147 -5.71 -3.09 17.18
N PHE A 148 -5.60 -3.78 16.05
CA PHE A 148 -6.45 -4.91 15.68
C PHE A 148 -5.63 -6.09 15.15
N PRO A 149 -4.62 -6.59 15.91
CA PRO A 149 -3.70 -7.63 15.42
C PRO A 149 -4.39 -8.96 15.10
N GLU A 150 -5.53 -9.24 15.74
CA GLU A 150 -6.33 -10.46 15.55
C GLU A 150 -7.49 -10.27 14.57
N LEU A 151 -7.50 -9.19 13.78
CA LEU A 151 -8.58 -8.89 12.83
C LEU A 151 -8.80 -10.06 11.84
N LEU A 152 -10.02 -10.59 11.81
CA LEU A 152 -10.39 -11.71 10.92
C LEU A 152 -11.18 -11.25 9.70
N SER A 153 -11.98 -10.19 9.83
CA SER A 153 -12.86 -9.71 8.77
C SER A 153 -12.71 -8.21 8.54
N LEU A 154 -12.53 -7.81 7.28
CA LEU A 154 -12.36 -6.42 6.89
C LEU A 154 -13.37 -6.05 5.79
N ASN A 155 -14.22 -5.07 6.07
CA ASN A 155 -15.16 -4.53 5.08
C ASN A 155 -14.66 -3.21 4.49
N LEU A 156 -14.31 -3.22 3.21
CA LEU A 156 -13.88 -2.06 2.41
C LEU A 156 -14.90 -1.71 1.33
N SER A 157 -16.13 -2.20 1.43
CA SER A 157 -17.15 -1.97 0.41
C SER A 157 -17.52 -0.49 0.26
N THR A 158 -17.97 -0.09 -0.94
CA THR A 158 -18.50 1.26 -1.19
C THR A 158 -17.50 2.40 -0.88
N ASN A 159 -16.21 2.19 -1.18
CA ASN A 159 -15.15 3.19 -0.97
C ASN A 159 -14.55 3.75 -2.27
N LYS A 160 -15.16 3.43 -3.43
CA LYS A 160 -14.70 3.87 -4.77
C LYS A 160 -13.25 3.46 -5.06
N LEU A 161 -12.86 2.27 -4.60
CA LEU A 161 -11.53 1.73 -4.87
C LEU A 161 -11.47 1.31 -6.34
N TYR A 162 -10.58 1.91 -7.13
CA TYR A 162 -10.32 1.48 -8.51
C TYR A 162 -8.97 0.77 -8.68
N GLN A 163 -8.09 0.87 -7.68
CA GLN A 163 -6.77 0.24 -7.61
C GLN A 163 -6.50 -0.27 -6.19
N LEU A 164 -5.74 -1.37 -6.09
CA LEU A 164 -5.37 -2.02 -4.84
C LEU A 164 -3.88 -1.82 -4.45
N ASP A 165 -3.15 -0.95 -5.16
CA ASP A 165 -1.73 -0.65 -4.86
C ASP A 165 -1.49 0.00 -3.50
N GLY A 166 -2.52 0.60 -2.89
CA GLY A 166 -2.45 1.09 -1.51
C GLY A 166 -2.79 0.02 -0.48
N LEU A 167 -3.54 -1.01 -0.88
CA LEU A 167 -3.99 -2.09 -0.02
C LEU A 167 -2.98 -3.26 0.03
N SER A 168 -2.02 -3.34 -0.89
CA SER A 168 -1.07 -4.45 -1.00
C SER A 168 -0.30 -4.75 0.30
N ASP A 169 -0.05 -3.73 1.13
CA ASP A 169 0.66 -3.88 2.40
C ASP A 169 -0.15 -4.65 3.46
N ILE A 170 -1.45 -4.90 3.23
CA ILE A 170 -2.31 -5.69 4.11
C ILE A 170 -1.75 -7.09 4.38
N ILE A 171 -1.02 -7.67 3.42
CA ILE A 171 -0.41 -9.00 3.57
C ILE A 171 0.54 -9.03 4.76
N GLN A 172 1.25 -7.93 5.02
CA GLN A 172 2.20 -7.81 6.12
C GLN A 172 1.54 -7.20 7.36
N MET A 173 0.66 -6.22 7.17
CA MET A 173 0.10 -5.41 8.26
C MET A 173 -1.11 -6.04 8.94
N ALA A 174 -1.86 -6.90 8.23
CA ALA A 174 -3.01 -7.62 8.77
C ALA A 174 -3.09 -9.05 8.18
N PRO A 175 -2.07 -9.89 8.41
CA PRO A 175 -1.99 -11.23 7.82
C PRO A 175 -3.08 -12.19 8.33
N THR A 176 -3.77 -11.82 9.41
CA THR A 176 -4.85 -12.57 10.07
C THR A 176 -6.19 -12.45 9.35
N VAL A 177 -6.35 -11.50 8.43
CA VAL A 177 -7.58 -11.28 7.68
C VAL A 177 -7.89 -12.48 6.78
N LYS A 178 -9.08 -13.05 6.98
CA LYS A 178 -9.63 -14.20 6.24
C LYS A 178 -10.86 -13.85 5.43
N ILE A 179 -11.61 -12.83 5.84
CA ILE A 179 -12.81 -12.36 5.16
C ILE A 179 -12.56 -10.94 4.69
N LEU A 180 -12.64 -10.72 3.38
CA LEU A 180 -12.42 -9.41 2.78
C LEU A 180 -13.59 -9.02 1.88
N ASN A 181 -14.26 -7.91 2.22
CA ASN A 181 -15.34 -7.39 1.39
C ASN A 181 -14.88 -6.16 0.60
N LEU A 182 -14.79 -6.31 -0.72
CA LEU A 182 -14.45 -5.26 -1.69
C LEU A 182 -15.62 -4.94 -2.63
N SER A 183 -16.84 -5.39 -2.31
CA SER A 183 -18.04 -5.13 -3.12
C SER A 183 -18.33 -3.63 -3.30
N LYS A 184 -19.07 -3.27 -4.35
CA LYS A 184 -19.50 -1.89 -4.63
C LYS A 184 -18.34 -0.90 -4.73
N ASN A 185 -17.23 -1.34 -5.33
CA ASN A 185 -16.09 -0.48 -5.66
C ASN A 185 -15.98 -0.31 -7.18
N GLU A 186 -14.89 0.29 -7.66
CA GLU A 186 -14.68 0.64 -9.07
C GLU A 186 -13.57 -0.21 -9.69
N LEU A 187 -13.35 -1.43 -9.19
CA LEU A 187 -12.31 -2.32 -9.69
C LEU A 187 -12.69 -2.86 -11.08
N THR A 188 -11.83 -2.65 -12.06
CA THR A 188 -12.08 -3.01 -13.47
C THR A 188 -11.30 -4.24 -13.94
N SER A 189 -10.35 -4.74 -13.15
CA SER A 189 -9.42 -5.79 -13.58
C SER A 189 -9.08 -6.76 -12.46
N MET A 190 -9.11 -8.07 -12.79
CA MET A 190 -8.65 -9.14 -11.90
C MET A 190 -7.17 -9.03 -11.53
N ARG A 191 -6.36 -8.32 -12.33
CA ARG A 191 -4.95 -8.08 -12.01
C ARG A 191 -4.79 -7.33 -10.70
N GLU A 192 -5.77 -6.54 -10.28
CA GLU A 192 -5.75 -5.85 -8.99
C GLU A 192 -5.72 -6.85 -7.82
N LEU A 193 -6.43 -7.97 -7.92
CA LEU A 193 -6.46 -9.00 -6.88
C LEU A 193 -5.10 -9.70 -6.70
N SER A 194 -4.28 -9.74 -7.74
CA SER A 194 -2.93 -10.32 -7.66
C SER A 194 -2.04 -9.63 -6.62
N LYS A 195 -2.31 -8.36 -6.31
CA LYS A 195 -1.58 -7.54 -5.33
C LYS A 195 -1.81 -7.99 -3.88
N MET A 196 -2.84 -8.80 -3.64
CA MET A 196 -3.22 -9.30 -2.30
C MET A 196 -3.11 -10.83 -2.18
N ARG A 197 -2.52 -11.53 -3.17
CA ARG A 197 -2.42 -13.00 -3.21
C ARG A 197 -1.70 -13.65 -2.02
N GLY A 198 -1.00 -12.86 -1.19
CA GLY A 198 -0.39 -13.34 0.04
C GLY A 198 -1.38 -13.59 1.19
N LEU A 199 -2.60 -13.07 1.11
CA LEU A 199 -3.64 -13.32 2.11
C LEU A 199 -4.27 -14.71 1.92
N LYS A 200 -4.48 -15.41 3.04
CA LYS A 200 -5.20 -16.70 3.08
C LYS A 200 -6.69 -16.46 3.27
N LEU A 201 -7.32 -15.83 2.28
CA LEU A 201 -8.75 -15.52 2.33
C LEU A 201 -9.59 -16.80 2.26
N GLU A 202 -10.54 -16.91 3.17
CA GLU A 202 -11.62 -17.91 3.17
C GLU A 202 -12.85 -17.35 2.44
N GLU A 203 -13.04 -16.03 2.44
CA GLU A 203 -14.19 -15.36 1.82
C GLU A 203 -13.77 -14.02 1.20
N LEU A 204 -14.18 -13.78 -0.05
CA LEU A 204 -13.91 -12.56 -0.81
C LEU A 204 -15.16 -12.09 -1.56
N TRP A 205 -15.58 -10.85 -1.32
CA TRP A 205 -16.76 -10.27 -1.98
C TRP A 205 -16.33 -9.20 -2.99
N LEU A 206 -16.71 -9.36 -4.26
CA LEU A 206 -16.41 -8.41 -5.34
C LEU A 206 -17.66 -7.92 -6.08
N GLN A 207 -18.85 -8.32 -5.65
CA GLN A 207 -20.11 -7.99 -6.30
C GLN A 207 -20.23 -6.48 -6.52
N GLU A 208 -20.85 -6.08 -7.64
CA GLU A 208 -21.03 -4.67 -8.00
C GLU A 208 -19.71 -3.92 -8.21
N ASN A 209 -18.65 -4.61 -8.66
CA ASN A 209 -17.49 -3.99 -9.30
C ASN A 209 -17.56 -4.20 -10.82
N PRO A 210 -17.10 -3.25 -11.65
CA PRO A 210 -17.06 -3.40 -13.11
C PRO A 210 -16.34 -4.67 -13.62
N LEU A 211 -15.35 -5.18 -12.88
CA LEU A 211 -14.67 -6.44 -13.24
C LEU A 211 -15.62 -7.64 -13.31
N CYS A 212 -16.74 -7.62 -12.59
CA CYS A 212 -17.70 -8.72 -12.59
C CYS A 212 -18.42 -8.84 -13.95
N ASP A 213 -18.55 -7.74 -14.68
CA ASP A 213 -19.20 -7.70 -16.00
C ASP A 213 -18.34 -8.36 -17.09
N THR A 214 -17.06 -8.61 -16.81
CA THR A 214 -16.13 -9.24 -17.76
C THR A 214 -16.28 -10.76 -17.84
N PHE A 215 -17.10 -11.36 -16.97
CA PHE A 215 -17.30 -12.80 -16.91
C PHE A 215 -18.66 -13.20 -17.49
N PRO A 216 -18.71 -14.17 -18.42
CA PRO A 216 -19.96 -14.62 -19.02
C PRO A 216 -20.83 -15.43 -18.04
N ASP A 217 -20.24 -16.02 -17.00
CA ASP A 217 -20.92 -16.86 -16.01
C ASP A 217 -20.17 -16.92 -14.68
N GLN A 218 -20.88 -17.33 -13.62
CA GLN A 218 -20.36 -17.41 -12.25
C GLN A 218 -19.23 -18.45 -12.08
N SER A 219 -19.20 -19.51 -12.91
CA SER A 219 -18.17 -20.55 -12.82
C SER A 219 -16.81 -20.07 -13.34
N THR A 220 -16.82 -19.25 -14.40
CA THR A 220 -15.61 -18.61 -14.94
C THR A 220 -15.05 -17.57 -13.95
N TYR A 221 -15.94 -16.85 -13.25
CA TYR A 221 -15.56 -15.92 -12.18
C TYR A 221 -14.87 -16.66 -11.01
N VAL A 222 -15.47 -17.72 -10.47
CA VAL A 222 -14.91 -18.47 -9.32
C VAL A 222 -13.54 -19.09 -9.63
N ARG A 223 -13.30 -19.53 -10.89
CA ARG A 223 -11.99 -20.08 -11.29
C ARG A 223 -10.89 -19.04 -11.47
N SER A 224 -11.24 -17.77 -11.62
CA SER A 224 -10.30 -16.69 -11.96
C SER A 224 -9.84 -15.89 -10.74
N VAL A 225 -10.60 -15.96 -9.65
CA VAL A 225 -10.29 -15.43 -8.31
C VAL A 225 -9.33 -16.39 -7.61
#